data_AF-A0A078AB52-F1
#
_entry.id   AF-A0A078AB52-F1
#
_cell.length_a   1.000
_cell.length_b   1.000
_cell.length_c   1.000
_cell.angle_alpha   90.00
_cell.angle_beta   90.00
_cell.angle_gamma   90.00
#
_symmetry.space_group_name_H-M   'P 1'
#
loop_
_entity.id
_entity.type
_entity.pdbx_description
1 polymer ?
#
loop_
_entity_poly.entity_id
_entity_poly.type
_entity_poly.pdbx_seq_one_letter_code
_entity_poly.pdbx_strand_id
1 'polypeptide(L)'
;MIQRTKQQNGDLKKQITKAKEISAKIVNIQITFPFCLSLNHQSIKSEAEEDFISNKLVQKLEQIQKEKHDIQCKVQSEEEHINNYLHRKLQEINRERLEIEQQLEEEQNFLLRTLNKQLREVNLRKDALKKQLEREQKEKQELLDSIESEQKFLKDTLQKKLEQIYREKESLLKEIESEESERIANLQLIIERILSEKNKLEELLSEEVQEKQLLVLTLENQKSTLTNELQNKIIEIKKHRIMIQKKLAINQDPIMMTRNSNLQSQEIASSNEVSQQMNLQNKQKLAEISSNNSTPRTYKGKDEMLQQMNQQVQDIEKRKKDIDQRQNQTQIQDQQEALLLNQNQDGANTKNLLQRDMEYYEMEQKRMLQKIMGLTTQLEDIKKESQKYKKMWDDVKNRMKRGDQQQKYYQEMMMMHIYKGGQMQQNQIPGLGMIRATDPYKKHKNKKHQLQDSSTENSFNNDFLT
;
A
#
# COMPACT_ATOMS: atom_id res chain seq x y z
N MET A 1 49.50 -169.96 -90.51
CA MET A 1 50.00 -169.44 -89.21
C MET A 1 50.61 -168.04 -89.26
N ILE A 2 51.26 -167.60 -90.36
CA ILE A 2 51.97 -166.30 -90.44
C ILE A 2 51.04 -165.05 -90.44
N GLN A 3 49.76 -165.21 -90.82
CA GLN A 3 48.81 -164.09 -90.90
C GLN A 3 48.21 -163.70 -89.54
N ARG A 4 48.17 -164.64 -88.57
CA ARG A 4 47.60 -164.40 -87.23
C ARG A 4 48.55 -163.59 -86.33
N THR A 5 49.85 -163.78 -86.52
CA THR A 5 50.90 -163.09 -85.73
C THR A 5 51.13 -161.65 -86.18
N LYS A 6 50.92 -161.32 -87.46
CA LYS A 6 50.97 -159.91 -87.93
C LYS A 6 49.79 -159.09 -87.42
N GLN A 7 48.60 -159.68 -87.33
CA GLN A 7 47.41 -159.01 -86.82
C GLN A 7 47.52 -158.74 -85.31
N GLN A 8 47.99 -159.72 -84.53
CA GLN A 8 48.25 -159.53 -83.09
C GLN A 8 49.30 -158.45 -82.80
N ASN A 9 50.38 -158.37 -83.60
CA ASN A 9 51.39 -157.32 -83.42
C ASN A 9 50.91 -155.92 -83.81
N GLY A 10 49.96 -155.80 -84.75
CA GLY A 10 49.29 -154.55 -85.07
C GLY A 10 48.36 -154.08 -83.95
N ASP A 11 47.63 -155.01 -83.34
CA ASP A 11 46.72 -154.71 -82.24
C ASP A 11 47.48 -154.35 -80.95
N LEU A 12 48.60 -155.02 -80.65
CA LEU A 12 49.46 -154.66 -79.53
C LEU A 12 50.07 -153.27 -79.67
N LYS A 13 50.51 -152.86 -80.87
CA LYS A 13 51.00 -151.48 -81.09
C LYS A 13 49.88 -150.45 -80.90
N LYS A 14 48.67 -150.73 -81.37
CA LYS A 14 47.50 -149.85 -81.15
C LYS A 14 47.11 -149.75 -79.67
N GLN A 15 47.24 -150.84 -78.91
CA GLN A 15 47.02 -150.84 -77.47
C GLN A 15 48.11 -150.05 -76.73
N ILE A 16 49.38 -150.16 -77.14
CA ILE A 16 50.49 -149.39 -76.55
C ILE A 16 50.34 -147.89 -76.85
N THR A 17 49.96 -147.50 -78.06
CA THR A 17 49.72 -146.08 -78.37
C THR A 17 48.54 -145.53 -77.57
N LYS A 18 47.45 -146.30 -77.44
CA LYS A 18 46.32 -145.93 -76.57
C LYS A 18 46.72 -145.83 -75.11
N ALA A 19 47.55 -146.75 -74.60
CA ALA A 19 48.01 -146.72 -73.21
C ALA A 19 48.90 -145.49 -72.92
N LYS A 20 49.79 -145.12 -73.85
CA LYS A 20 50.61 -143.90 -73.73
C LYS A 20 49.76 -142.63 -73.76
N GLU A 21 48.74 -142.58 -74.61
CA GLU A 21 47.83 -141.45 -74.71
C GLU A 21 46.95 -141.31 -73.45
N ILE A 22 46.51 -142.44 -72.88
CA ILE A 22 45.81 -142.48 -71.59
C ILE A 22 46.74 -142.03 -70.47
N SER A 23 47.99 -142.48 -70.44
CA SER A 23 48.98 -142.07 -69.42
C SER A 23 49.29 -140.57 -69.50
N ALA A 24 49.45 -140.02 -70.71
CA ALA A 24 49.63 -138.57 -70.89
C ALA A 24 48.40 -137.77 -70.44
N LYS A 25 47.18 -138.27 -70.70
CA LYS A 25 45.94 -137.65 -70.20
C LYS A 25 45.84 -137.71 -68.67
N ILE A 26 46.23 -138.82 -68.05
CA ILE A 26 46.24 -138.98 -66.58
C ILE A 26 47.23 -138.01 -65.94
N VAL A 27 48.45 -137.89 -66.47
CA VAL A 27 49.47 -136.96 -65.94
C VAL A 27 49.02 -135.51 -66.10
N ASN A 28 48.41 -135.16 -67.24
CA ASN A 28 47.91 -133.81 -67.45
C ASN A 28 46.73 -133.49 -66.50
N ILE A 29 45.84 -134.45 -66.25
CA ILE A 29 44.79 -134.33 -65.24
C ILE A 29 45.39 -134.19 -63.83
N GLN A 30 46.43 -134.94 -63.48
CA GLN A 30 47.12 -134.84 -62.19
C GLN A 30 47.84 -133.50 -61.97
N ILE A 31 48.31 -132.82 -63.02
CA ILE A 31 48.92 -131.48 -62.93
C ILE A 31 47.85 -130.38 -62.93
N THR A 32 46.77 -130.56 -63.68
CA THR A 32 45.72 -129.54 -63.85
C THR A 32 44.74 -129.52 -62.67
N PHE A 33 44.46 -130.67 -62.05
CA PHE A 33 43.50 -130.80 -60.95
C PHE A 33 43.91 -130.05 -59.66
N PRO A 34 45.18 -130.10 -59.21
CA PRO A 34 45.64 -129.30 -58.07
C PRO A 34 45.62 -127.79 -58.34
N PHE A 35 45.89 -127.38 -59.57
CA PHE A 35 45.88 -125.97 -59.99
C PHE A 35 44.45 -125.40 -60.01
N CYS A 36 43.47 -126.15 -60.53
CA CYS A 36 42.06 -125.77 -60.49
C CYS A 36 41.49 -125.72 -59.06
N LEU A 37 41.91 -126.63 -58.17
CA LEU A 37 41.50 -126.60 -56.75
C LEU A 37 42.05 -125.36 -56.02
N SER A 38 43.29 -124.96 -56.31
CA SER A 38 43.90 -123.74 -55.77
C SER A 38 43.20 -122.47 -56.25
N LEU A 39 42.90 -122.38 -57.56
CA LEU A 39 42.17 -121.24 -58.13
C LEU A 39 40.76 -121.12 -57.56
N ASN A 40 40.05 -122.24 -57.42
CA ASN A 40 38.73 -122.25 -56.78
C ASN A 40 38.82 -121.86 -55.30
N HIS A 41 39.84 -122.30 -54.57
CA HIS A 41 40.05 -121.86 -53.18
C HIS A 41 40.31 -120.36 -53.07
N GLN A 42 41.04 -119.78 -54.03
CA GLN A 42 41.34 -118.34 -54.04
C GLN A 42 40.12 -117.52 -54.46
N SER A 43 39.32 -118.03 -55.40
CA SER A 43 38.01 -117.48 -55.78
C SER A 43 37.03 -117.48 -54.61
N ILE A 44 36.90 -118.61 -53.90
CA ILE A 44 35.99 -118.73 -52.73
C ILE A 44 36.42 -117.78 -51.60
N LYS A 45 37.73 -117.62 -51.38
CA LYS A 45 38.23 -116.64 -50.40
C LYS A 45 37.94 -115.21 -50.81
N SER A 46 38.14 -114.86 -52.08
CA SER A 46 37.84 -113.53 -52.62
C SER A 46 36.34 -113.21 -52.52
N GLU A 47 35.48 -114.16 -52.87
CA GLU A 47 34.02 -114.03 -52.79
C GLU A 47 33.55 -113.87 -51.34
N ALA A 48 34.09 -114.66 -50.41
CA ALA A 48 33.81 -114.51 -48.99
C ALA A 48 34.31 -113.16 -48.43
N GLU A 49 35.44 -112.63 -48.93
CA GLU A 49 35.93 -111.29 -48.57
C GLU A 49 35.04 -110.19 -49.14
N GLU A 50 34.58 -110.30 -50.39
CA GLU A 50 33.63 -109.37 -51.02
C GLU A 50 32.27 -109.35 -50.31
N ASP A 51 31.76 -110.51 -49.93
CA ASP A 51 30.53 -110.64 -49.12
C ASP A 51 30.72 -110.05 -47.73
N PHE A 52 31.86 -110.28 -47.09
CA PHE A 52 32.17 -109.70 -45.79
C PHE A 52 32.24 -108.16 -45.88
N ILE A 53 32.89 -107.62 -46.90
CA ILE A 53 32.98 -106.18 -47.15
C ILE A 53 31.59 -105.61 -47.43
N SER A 54 30.79 -106.26 -48.30
CA SER A 54 29.44 -105.84 -48.64
C SER A 54 28.53 -105.83 -47.42
N ASN A 55 28.54 -106.88 -46.60
CA ASN A 55 27.80 -106.94 -45.36
C ASN A 55 28.22 -105.83 -44.38
N LYS A 56 29.52 -105.54 -44.27
CA LYS A 56 30.03 -104.45 -43.43
C LYS A 56 29.60 -103.07 -43.95
N LEU A 57 29.54 -102.87 -45.26
CA LEU A 57 29.07 -101.64 -45.89
C LEU A 57 27.56 -101.45 -45.72
N VAL A 58 26.77 -102.52 -45.86
CA VAL A 58 25.32 -102.50 -45.60
C VAL A 58 25.04 -102.14 -44.14
N GLN A 59 25.73 -102.79 -43.18
CA GLN A 59 25.61 -102.45 -41.77
C GLN A 59 25.97 -100.98 -41.48
N LYS A 60 27.03 -100.46 -42.11
CA LYS A 60 27.38 -99.03 -42.01
C LYS A 60 26.32 -98.13 -42.64
N LEU A 61 25.75 -98.50 -43.80
CA LEU A 61 24.68 -97.74 -44.44
C LEU A 61 23.42 -97.69 -43.57
N GLU A 62 23.01 -98.83 -43.00
CA GLU A 62 21.88 -98.89 -42.08
C GLU A 62 22.13 -98.08 -40.82
N GLN A 63 23.35 -98.14 -40.26
CA GLN A 63 23.75 -97.30 -39.14
C GLN A 63 23.66 -95.81 -39.49
N ILE A 64 24.21 -95.39 -40.63
CA ILE A 64 24.15 -93.99 -41.09
C ILE A 64 22.70 -93.55 -41.34
N GLN A 65 21.86 -94.42 -41.89
CA GLN A 65 20.44 -94.12 -42.11
C GLN A 65 19.69 -93.93 -40.79
N LYS A 66 19.97 -94.78 -39.79
CA LYS A 66 19.42 -94.62 -38.43
C LYS A 66 19.91 -93.32 -37.79
N GLU A 67 21.21 -93.04 -37.84
CA GLU A 67 21.79 -91.81 -37.29
C GLU A 67 21.22 -90.56 -37.97
N LYS A 68 21.04 -90.58 -39.30
CA LYS A 68 20.39 -89.49 -40.05
C LYS A 68 18.95 -89.29 -39.59
N HIS A 69 18.18 -90.36 -39.46
CA HIS A 69 16.79 -90.29 -39.01
C HIS A 69 16.69 -89.74 -37.57
N ASP A 70 17.54 -90.23 -36.66
CA ASP A 70 17.60 -89.75 -35.28
C ASP A 70 17.96 -88.26 -35.19
N ILE A 71 18.91 -87.80 -36.01
CA ILE A 71 19.27 -86.37 -36.09
C ILE A 71 18.07 -85.57 -36.61
N GLN A 72 17.39 -86.05 -37.65
CA GLN A 72 16.23 -85.35 -38.22
C GLN A 72 15.09 -85.23 -37.20
N CYS A 73 14.80 -86.29 -36.44
CA CYS A 73 13.80 -86.27 -35.37
C CYS A 73 14.20 -85.30 -34.25
N LYS A 74 15.48 -85.25 -33.87
CA LYS A 74 15.98 -84.29 -32.86
C LYS A 74 15.85 -82.85 -33.33
N VAL A 75 16.25 -82.56 -34.57
CA VAL A 75 16.13 -81.22 -35.17
C VAL A 75 14.67 -80.78 -35.21
N GLN A 76 13.77 -81.65 -35.69
CA GLN A 76 12.33 -81.32 -35.73
C GLN A 76 11.78 -81.04 -34.33
N SER A 77 12.12 -81.86 -33.33
CA SER A 77 11.71 -81.64 -31.95
C SER A 77 12.26 -80.33 -31.39
N GLU A 78 13.53 -80.01 -31.66
CA GLU A 78 14.14 -78.75 -31.22
C GLU A 78 13.50 -77.53 -31.90
N GLU A 79 13.21 -77.60 -33.20
CA GLU A 79 12.48 -76.56 -33.93
C GLU A 79 11.07 -76.35 -33.37
N GLU A 80 10.33 -77.42 -33.09
CA GLU A 80 9.01 -77.33 -32.46
C GLU A 80 9.10 -76.72 -31.04
N HIS A 81 10.09 -77.12 -30.24
CA HIS A 81 10.32 -76.54 -28.91
C HIS A 81 10.66 -75.05 -28.98
N ILE A 82 11.56 -74.65 -29.88
CA ILE A 82 11.96 -73.25 -30.08
C ILE A 82 10.76 -72.44 -30.58
N ASN A 83 10.04 -72.92 -31.59
CA ASN A 83 8.86 -72.23 -32.12
C ASN A 83 7.78 -72.05 -31.06
N ASN A 84 7.49 -73.09 -30.27
CA ASN A 84 6.53 -73.01 -29.17
C ASN A 84 6.97 -72.03 -28.08
N TYR A 85 8.25 -72.04 -27.72
CA TYR A 85 8.79 -71.10 -26.73
C TYR A 85 8.69 -69.65 -27.21
N LEU A 86 9.13 -69.38 -28.44
CA LEU A 86 9.07 -68.05 -29.05
C LEU A 86 7.63 -67.57 -29.19
N HIS A 87 6.70 -68.44 -29.61
CA HIS A 87 5.29 -68.09 -29.72
C HIS A 87 4.68 -67.70 -28.37
N ARG A 88 4.97 -68.46 -27.31
CA ARG A 88 4.53 -68.11 -25.94
C ARG A 88 5.12 -66.78 -25.48
N LYS A 89 6.41 -66.56 -25.70
CA LYS A 89 7.07 -65.30 -25.35
C LYS A 89 6.52 -64.11 -26.13
N LEU A 90 6.19 -64.29 -27.41
CA LEU A 90 5.55 -63.26 -28.22
C LEU A 90 4.16 -62.89 -27.68
N GLN A 91 3.36 -63.89 -27.29
CA GLN A 91 2.04 -63.68 -26.70
C GLN A 91 2.12 -62.95 -25.35
N GLU A 92 3.08 -63.35 -24.49
CA GLU A 92 3.34 -62.69 -23.20
C GLU A 92 3.70 -61.22 -23.40
N ILE A 93 4.65 -60.91 -24.28
CA ILE A 93 5.05 -59.53 -24.60
C ILE A 93 3.87 -58.73 -25.16
N ASN A 94 3.06 -59.30 -26.05
CA ASN A 94 1.89 -58.61 -26.60
C ASN A 94 0.83 -58.31 -25.53
N ARG A 95 0.63 -59.23 -24.57
CA ARG A 95 -0.27 -59.01 -23.45
C ARG A 95 0.24 -57.90 -22.52
N GLU A 96 1.52 -57.96 -22.15
CA GLU A 96 2.15 -56.91 -21.34
C GLU A 96 2.07 -55.55 -22.04
N ARG A 97 2.31 -55.50 -23.35
CA ARG A 97 2.19 -54.28 -24.15
C ARG A 97 0.78 -53.70 -24.08
N LEU A 98 -0.25 -54.53 -24.27
CA LEU A 98 -1.64 -54.10 -24.25
C LEU A 98 -2.08 -53.65 -22.85
N GLU A 99 -1.60 -54.30 -21.79
CA GLU A 99 -1.85 -53.89 -20.41
C GLU A 99 -1.23 -52.52 -20.10
N ILE A 100 0.02 -52.28 -20.55
CA ILE A 100 0.67 -50.98 -20.41
C ILE A 100 -0.04 -49.90 -21.23
N GLU A 101 -0.46 -50.20 -22.46
CA GLU A 101 -1.24 -49.27 -23.31
C GLU A 101 -2.56 -48.88 -22.61
N GLN A 102 -3.27 -49.85 -22.04
CA GLN A 102 -4.51 -49.59 -21.30
C GLN A 102 -4.27 -48.75 -20.03
N GLN A 103 -3.26 -49.10 -19.22
CA GLN A 103 -2.92 -48.33 -18.01
C GLN A 103 -2.55 -46.87 -18.36
N LEU A 104 -1.79 -46.67 -19.43
CA LEU A 104 -1.43 -45.34 -19.91
C LEU A 104 -2.66 -44.52 -20.33
N GLU A 105 -3.60 -45.13 -21.06
CA GLU A 105 -4.85 -44.46 -21.44
C GLU A 105 -5.71 -44.10 -20.22
N GLU A 106 -5.78 -44.98 -19.22
CA GLU A 106 -6.50 -44.72 -17.98
C GLU A 106 -5.89 -43.56 -17.19
N GLU A 107 -4.55 -43.52 -17.05
CA GLU A 107 -3.82 -42.44 -16.39
C GLU A 107 -4.02 -41.10 -17.12
N GLN A 108 -3.92 -41.10 -18.45
CA GLN A 108 -4.15 -39.91 -19.26
C GLN A 108 -5.58 -39.39 -19.11
N ASN A 109 -6.57 -40.28 -19.15
CA ASN A 109 -7.97 -39.92 -18.96
C ASN A 109 -8.23 -39.37 -17.55
N PHE A 110 -7.62 -39.96 -16.53
CA PHE A 110 -7.71 -39.47 -15.15
C PHE A 110 -7.11 -38.06 -15.02
N LEU A 111 -5.93 -37.83 -15.60
CA LEU A 111 -5.27 -36.52 -15.60
C LEU A 111 -6.12 -35.48 -16.34
N LEU A 112 -6.60 -35.81 -17.55
CA LEU A 112 -7.47 -34.93 -18.35
C LEU A 112 -8.75 -34.57 -17.61
N ARG A 113 -9.41 -35.54 -16.94
CA ARG A 113 -10.62 -35.28 -16.14
C ARG A 113 -10.31 -34.34 -14.97
N THR A 114 -9.20 -34.56 -14.27
CA THR A 114 -8.79 -33.75 -13.13
C THR A 114 -8.47 -32.32 -13.55
N LEU A 115 -7.66 -32.14 -14.60
CA LEU A 115 -7.32 -30.83 -15.13
C LEU A 115 -8.55 -30.09 -15.66
N ASN A 116 -9.44 -30.78 -16.39
CA ASN A 116 -10.68 -30.17 -16.88
C ASN A 116 -11.63 -29.77 -15.75
N LYS A 117 -11.61 -30.47 -14.61
CA LYS A 117 -12.37 -30.08 -13.41
C LYS A 117 -11.76 -28.82 -12.78
N GLN A 118 -10.45 -28.80 -12.57
CA GLN A 118 -9.74 -27.65 -12.01
C GLN A 118 -9.90 -26.41 -12.90
N LEU A 119 -9.78 -26.56 -14.22
CA LEU A 119 -9.96 -25.47 -15.18
C LEU A 119 -11.37 -24.89 -15.11
N ARG A 120 -12.40 -25.75 -15.02
CA ARG A 120 -13.79 -25.31 -14.85
C ARG A 120 -14.00 -24.57 -13.53
N GLU A 121 -13.47 -25.07 -12.42
CA GLU A 121 -13.56 -24.39 -11.12
C GLU A 121 -12.88 -23.02 -11.12
N VAL A 122 -11.68 -22.92 -11.71
CA VAL A 122 -10.95 -21.65 -11.84
C VAL A 122 -11.73 -20.66 -12.72
N ASN A 123 -12.29 -21.11 -13.85
CA ASN A 123 -13.09 -20.25 -14.73
C ASN A 123 -14.35 -19.75 -14.03
N LEU A 124 -15.06 -20.61 -13.29
CA LEU A 124 -16.23 -20.20 -12.51
C LEU A 124 -15.86 -19.16 -11.43
N ARG A 125 -14.75 -19.36 -10.71
CA ARG A 125 -14.26 -18.37 -9.73
C ARG A 125 -13.88 -17.06 -10.41
N LYS A 126 -13.20 -17.11 -11.56
CA LYS A 126 -12.84 -15.92 -12.35
C LYS A 126 -14.09 -15.14 -12.76
N ASP A 127 -15.12 -15.82 -13.26
CA ASP A 127 -16.36 -15.18 -13.70
C ASP A 127 -17.14 -14.59 -12.51
N ALA A 128 -17.15 -15.27 -11.36
CA ALA A 128 -17.74 -14.75 -10.13
C ALA A 128 -17.03 -13.48 -9.64
N LEU A 129 -15.69 -13.50 -9.59
CA LEU A 129 -14.87 -12.34 -9.22
C LEU A 129 -15.04 -11.18 -10.20
N LYS A 130 -15.12 -11.46 -11.51
CA LYS A 130 -15.37 -10.44 -12.53
C LYS A 130 -16.71 -9.76 -12.31
N LYS A 131 -17.79 -10.52 -12.06
CA LYS A 131 -19.11 -9.98 -11.75
C LYS A 131 -19.12 -9.17 -10.46
N GLN A 132 -18.39 -9.62 -9.43
CA GLN A 132 -18.26 -8.86 -8.19
C GLN A 132 -17.56 -7.52 -8.41
N LEU A 133 -16.45 -7.53 -9.15
CA LEU A 133 -15.70 -6.32 -9.50
C LEU A 133 -16.57 -5.32 -10.29
N GLU A 134 -17.35 -5.81 -11.27
CA GLU A 134 -18.28 -4.96 -12.03
C GLU A 134 -19.36 -4.32 -11.13
N ARG A 135 -19.88 -5.06 -10.14
CA ARG A 135 -20.84 -4.50 -9.16
C ARG A 135 -20.19 -3.45 -8.27
N GLU A 136 -19.02 -3.73 -7.69
CA GLU A 136 -18.30 -2.79 -6.83
C GLU A 136 -17.93 -1.51 -7.59
N GLN A 137 -17.54 -1.63 -8.86
CA GLN A 137 -17.28 -0.47 -9.72
C GLN A 137 -18.55 0.36 -9.97
N LYS A 138 -19.69 -0.30 -10.19
CA LYS A 138 -20.97 0.37 -10.39
C LYS A 138 -21.42 1.08 -9.10
N GLU A 139 -21.37 0.41 -7.96
CA GLU A 139 -21.69 0.98 -6.65
C GLU A 139 -20.78 2.18 -6.33
N LYS A 140 -19.48 2.05 -6.60
CA LYS A 140 -18.54 3.17 -6.47
C LYS A 140 -18.96 4.36 -7.33
N GLN A 141 -19.36 4.13 -8.58
CA GLN A 141 -19.80 5.21 -9.46
C GLN A 141 -21.08 5.86 -8.94
N GLU A 142 -22.07 5.07 -8.52
CA GLU A 142 -23.32 5.59 -7.94
C GLU A 142 -23.07 6.44 -6.68
N LEU A 143 -22.13 6.02 -5.82
CA LEU A 143 -21.72 6.80 -4.66
C LEU A 143 -21.00 8.10 -5.03
N LEU A 144 -20.13 8.08 -6.05
CA LEU A 144 -19.46 9.29 -6.54
C LEU A 144 -20.49 10.28 -7.11
N ASP A 145 -21.43 9.81 -7.92
CA ASP A 145 -22.51 10.63 -8.49
C ASP A 145 -23.38 11.23 -7.36
N SER A 146 -23.69 10.46 -6.32
CA SER A 146 -24.42 10.95 -5.14
C SER A 146 -23.65 12.05 -4.40
N ILE A 147 -22.35 11.87 -4.15
CA ILE A 147 -21.52 12.86 -3.47
C ILE A 147 -21.42 14.14 -4.30
N GLU A 148 -21.23 14.03 -5.61
CA GLU A 148 -21.18 15.20 -6.50
C GLU A 148 -22.50 15.97 -6.47
N SER A 149 -23.63 15.27 -6.47
CA SER A 149 -24.95 15.89 -6.37
C SER A 149 -25.15 16.64 -5.04
N GLU A 150 -24.71 16.05 -3.93
CA GLU A 150 -24.81 16.65 -2.60
C GLU A 150 -23.88 17.87 -2.47
N GLN A 151 -22.65 17.77 -2.98
CA GLN A 151 -21.72 18.90 -3.02
C GLN A 151 -22.27 20.07 -3.84
N LYS A 152 -22.88 19.78 -4.99
CA LYS A 152 -23.54 20.80 -5.81
C LYS A 152 -24.70 21.46 -5.07
N PHE A 153 -25.56 20.66 -4.44
CA PHE A 153 -26.67 21.17 -3.63
C PHE A 153 -26.21 22.06 -2.47
N LEU A 154 -25.16 21.64 -1.76
CA LEU A 154 -24.58 22.40 -0.66
C LEU A 154 -23.97 23.72 -1.16
N LYS A 155 -23.22 23.68 -2.27
CA LYS A 155 -22.65 24.87 -2.90
C LYS A 155 -23.74 25.87 -3.28
N ASP A 156 -24.80 25.41 -3.94
CA ASP A 156 -25.93 26.27 -4.34
C ASP A 156 -26.64 26.86 -3.11
N THR A 157 -26.79 26.09 -2.04
CA THR A 157 -27.40 26.54 -0.78
C THR A 157 -26.54 27.60 -0.08
N LEU A 158 -25.23 27.37 0.02
CA LEU A 158 -24.30 28.33 0.61
C LEU A 158 -24.19 29.60 -0.20
N GLN A 159 -24.17 29.49 -1.53
CA GLN A 159 -24.17 30.64 -2.42
C GLN A 159 -25.42 31.51 -2.21
N LYS A 160 -26.61 30.89 -2.15
CA LYS A 160 -27.86 31.62 -1.87
C LYS A 160 -27.83 32.32 -0.50
N LYS A 161 -27.31 31.65 0.54
CA LYS A 161 -27.15 32.28 1.88
C LYS A 161 -26.17 33.45 1.85
N LEU A 162 -25.05 33.31 1.13
CA LEU A 162 -24.11 34.42 0.94
C LEU A 162 -24.77 35.59 0.23
N GLU A 163 -25.47 35.35 -0.88
CA GLU A 163 -26.22 36.38 -1.62
C GLU A 163 -27.25 37.08 -0.72
N GLN A 164 -27.95 36.33 0.14
CA GLN A 164 -28.88 36.90 1.11
C GLN A 164 -28.17 37.82 2.11
N ILE A 165 -27.07 37.37 2.73
CA ILE A 165 -26.29 38.17 3.68
C ILE A 165 -25.73 39.44 3.01
N TYR A 166 -25.26 39.34 1.76
CA TYR A 166 -24.80 40.52 1.02
C TYR A 166 -25.92 41.54 0.80
N ARG A 167 -27.13 41.08 0.46
CA ARG A 167 -28.31 41.97 0.32
C ARG A 167 -28.70 42.62 1.63
N GLU A 168 -28.72 41.86 2.73
CA GLU A 168 -29.03 42.37 4.07
C GLU A 168 -27.99 43.41 4.50
N LYS A 169 -26.70 43.12 4.32
CA LYS A 169 -25.62 44.07 4.58
C LYS A 169 -25.78 45.36 3.77
N GLU A 170 -26.07 45.26 2.47
CA GLU A 170 -26.26 46.43 1.62
C GLU A 170 -27.48 47.26 2.04
N SER A 171 -28.57 46.60 2.43
CA SER A 171 -29.78 47.27 2.96
C SER A 171 -29.48 48.03 4.25
N LEU A 172 -28.80 47.39 5.21
CA LEU A 172 -28.44 48.02 6.48
C LEU A 172 -27.46 49.18 6.29
N LEU A 173 -26.51 49.07 5.37
CA LEU A 173 -25.60 50.18 5.06
C LEU A 173 -26.37 51.38 4.49
N LYS A 174 -27.33 51.16 3.58
CA LYS A 174 -28.18 52.23 3.06
C LYS A 174 -29.04 52.87 4.13
N GLU A 175 -29.56 52.08 5.07
CA GLU A 175 -30.34 52.58 6.20
C GLU A 175 -29.48 53.46 7.11
N ILE A 176 -28.28 53.00 7.48
CA ILE A 176 -27.32 53.79 8.26
C ILE A 176 -26.95 55.09 7.53
N GLU A 177 -26.62 55.03 6.23
CA GLU A 177 -26.30 56.23 5.44
C GLU A 177 -27.46 57.24 5.40
N SER A 178 -28.71 56.75 5.32
CA SER A 178 -29.91 57.59 5.38
C SER A 178 -30.08 58.23 6.75
N GLU A 179 -29.98 57.46 7.84
CA GLU A 179 -30.08 57.96 9.21
C GLU A 179 -28.97 58.98 9.53
N GLU A 180 -27.75 58.72 9.11
CA GLU A 180 -26.63 59.66 9.25
C GLU A 180 -26.88 60.95 8.47
N SER A 181 -27.39 60.85 7.24
CA SER A 181 -27.75 62.02 6.42
C SER A 181 -28.85 62.85 7.07
N GLU A 182 -29.90 62.22 7.59
CA GLU A 182 -30.97 62.89 8.33
C GLU A 182 -30.45 63.56 9.61
N ARG A 183 -29.57 62.89 10.36
CA ARG A 183 -28.93 63.44 11.56
C ARG A 183 -28.06 64.65 11.23
N ILE A 184 -27.28 64.59 10.15
CA ILE A 184 -26.46 65.71 9.68
C ILE A 184 -27.36 66.89 9.31
N ALA A 185 -28.45 66.67 8.56
CA ALA A 185 -29.40 67.71 8.18
C ALA A 185 -30.04 68.37 9.42
N ASN A 186 -30.47 67.57 10.40
CA ASN A 186 -31.04 68.09 11.65
C ASN A 186 -30.02 68.92 12.45
N LEU A 187 -28.77 68.48 12.53
CA LEU A 187 -27.71 69.25 13.20
C LEU A 187 -27.39 70.55 12.46
N GLN A 188 -27.40 70.55 11.12
CA GLN A 188 -27.24 71.76 10.31
C GLN A 188 -28.33 72.79 10.62
N LEU A 189 -29.60 72.37 10.67
CA LEU A 189 -30.71 73.25 11.04
C LEU A 189 -30.56 73.86 12.45
N ILE A 190 -30.08 73.07 13.42
CA ILE A 190 -29.81 73.56 14.78
C ILE A 190 -28.67 74.58 14.77
N ILE A 191 -27.58 74.31 14.04
CA ILE A 191 -26.45 75.23 13.91
C ILE A 191 -26.91 76.54 13.27
N GLU A 192 -27.68 76.49 12.18
CA GLU A 192 -28.22 77.68 11.51
C GLU A 192 -29.09 78.52 12.47
N ARG A 193 -29.94 77.86 13.28
CA ARG A 193 -30.72 78.53 14.30
C ARG A 193 -29.84 79.23 15.33
N ILE A 194 -28.86 78.53 15.90
CA ILE A 194 -27.93 79.10 16.89
C ILE A 194 -27.15 80.28 16.29
N LEU A 195 -26.68 80.17 15.04
CA LEU A 195 -26.01 81.27 14.36
C LEU A 195 -26.93 82.48 14.16
N SER A 196 -28.20 82.26 13.81
CA SER A 196 -29.18 83.34 13.68
C SER A 196 -29.45 84.05 15.02
N GLU A 197 -29.54 83.29 16.12
CA GLU A 197 -29.73 83.82 17.47
C GLU A 197 -28.48 84.57 17.95
N LYS A 198 -27.29 84.03 17.68
CA LYS A 198 -26.01 84.70 17.93
C LYS A 198 -25.93 86.06 17.22
N ASN A 199 -26.26 86.10 15.92
CA ASN A 199 -26.20 87.35 15.14
C ASN A 199 -27.18 88.41 15.70
N LYS A 200 -28.40 88.00 16.09
CA LYS A 200 -29.35 88.91 16.76
C LYS A 200 -28.82 89.44 18.09
N LEU A 201 -28.18 88.60 18.88
CA LEU A 201 -27.56 89.02 20.15
C LEU A 201 -26.38 89.96 19.92
N GLU A 202 -25.56 89.72 18.89
CA GLU A 202 -24.46 90.61 18.51
C GLU A 202 -24.99 91.97 18.03
N GLU A 203 -26.10 92.00 17.28
CA GLU A 203 -26.78 93.23 16.86
C GLU A 203 -27.31 94.02 18.06
N LEU A 204 -28.06 93.37 18.96
CA LEU A 204 -28.56 94.00 20.20
C LEU A 204 -27.43 94.52 21.10
N LEU A 205 -26.33 93.77 21.21
CA LEU A 205 -25.16 94.19 21.98
C LEU A 205 -24.50 95.42 21.34
N SER A 206 -24.41 95.47 20.01
CA SER A 206 -23.88 96.63 19.29
C SER A 206 -24.76 97.86 19.51
N GLU A 207 -26.09 97.71 19.46
CA GLU A 207 -27.04 98.79 19.77
C GLU A 207 -26.87 99.29 21.21
N GLU A 208 -26.81 98.40 22.20
CA GLU A 208 -26.63 98.77 23.60
C GLU A 208 -25.29 99.49 23.85
N VAL A 209 -24.22 99.06 23.17
CA VAL A 209 -22.91 99.75 23.23
C VAL A 209 -23.02 101.16 22.64
N GLN A 210 -23.71 101.33 21.50
CA GLN A 210 -23.92 102.65 20.88
C GLN A 210 -24.75 103.57 21.79
N GLU A 211 -25.82 103.06 22.39
CA GLU A 211 -26.65 103.82 23.35
C GLU A 211 -25.84 104.25 24.58
N LYS A 212 -25.03 103.34 25.15
CA LYS A 212 -24.15 103.66 26.28
C LYS A 212 -23.11 104.71 25.92
N GLN A 213 -22.52 104.65 24.72
CA GLN A 213 -21.58 105.67 24.24
C GLN A 213 -22.26 107.03 24.10
N LEU A 214 -23.48 107.09 23.55
CA LEU A 214 -24.25 108.32 23.44
C LEU A 214 -24.59 108.90 24.83
N LEU A 215 -24.95 108.04 25.79
CA LEU A 215 -25.21 108.45 27.17
C LEU A 215 -23.96 109.02 27.85
N VAL A 216 -22.79 108.40 27.66
CA VAL A 216 -21.51 108.93 28.16
C VAL A 216 -21.24 110.31 27.57
N LEU A 217 -21.39 110.49 26.26
CA LEU A 217 -21.20 111.80 25.61
C LEU A 217 -22.16 112.87 26.15
N THR A 218 -23.43 112.52 26.39
CA THR A 218 -24.42 113.46 26.96
C THR A 218 -24.10 113.84 28.41
N LEU A 219 -23.68 112.88 29.24
CA LEU A 219 -23.25 113.14 30.61
C LEU A 219 -21.95 113.95 30.67
N GLU A 220 -20.98 113.70 29.78
CA GLU A 220 -19.76 114.50 29.64
C GLU A 220 -20.08 115.95 29.27
N ASN A 221 -21.02 116.16 28.34
CA ASN A 221 -21.50 117.50 27.98
C ASN A 221 -22.16 118.21 29.17
N GLN A 222 -23.03 117.54 29.93
CA GLN A 222 -23.66 118.10 31.13
C GLN A 222 -22.65 118.42 32.24
N LYS A 223 -21.66 117.53 32.43
CA LYS A 223 -20.55 117.76 33.36
C LYS A 223 -19.76 119.00 32.94
N SER A 224 -19.46 119.16 31.65
CA SER A 224 -18.78 120.34 31.11
C SER A 224 -19.58 121.63 31.36
N THR A 225 -20.89 121.64 31.09
CA THR A 225 -21.74 122.81 31.35
C THR A 225 -21.80 123.18 32.82
N LEU A 226 -22.00 122.21 33.72
CA LEU A 226 -22.00 122.46 35.17
C LEU A 226 -20.64 122.93 35.67
N THR A 227 -19.55 122.39 35.12
CA THR A 227 -18.19 122.83 35.47
C THR A 227 -17.97 124.28 35.04
N ASN A 228 -18.43 124.66 33.84
CA ASN A 228 -18.38 126.03 33.35
C ASN A 228 -19.23 126.98 34.20
N GLU A 229 -20.45 126.58 34.59
CA GLU A 229 -21.31 127.34 35.50
C GLU A 229 -20.67 127.52 36.89
N LEU A 230 -20.08 126.47 37.46
CA LEU A 230 -19.36 126.53 38.71
C LEU A 230 -18.14 127.45 38.62
N GLN A 231 -17.37 127.36 37.54
CA GLN A 231 -16.25 128.27 37.28
C GLN A 231 -16.74 129.73 37.19
N ASN A 232 -17.84 129.98 36.48
CA ASN A 232 -18.46 131.30 36.39
C ASN A 232 -18.90 131.82 37.77
N LYS A 233 -19.57 131.00 38.59
CA LYS A 233 -19.94 131.37 39.97
C LYS A 233 -18.72 131.59 40.86
N ILE A 234 -17.67 130.80 40.73
CA ILE A 234 -16.40 131.02 41.44
C ILE A 234 -15.80 132.37 41.03
N ILE A 235 -15.84 132.72 39.74
CA ILE A 235 -15.40 134.03 39.23
C ILE A 235 -16.26 135.15 39.83
N GLU A 236 -17.59 135.01 39.85
CA GLU A 236 -18.50 135.99 40.47
C GLU A 236 -18.26 136.15 41.96
N ILE A 237 -18.11 135.05 42.70
CA ILE A 237 -17.80 135.07 44.13
C ILE A 237 -16.44 135.75 44.36
N LYS A 238 -15.44 135.49 43.53
CA LYS A 238 -14.15 136.20 43.58
C LYS A 238 -14.34 137.70 43.33
N LYS A 239 -15.16 138.11 42.36
CA LYS A 239 -15.50 139.53 42.11
C LYS A 239 -16.22 140.16 43.31
N HIS A 240 -17.20 139.48 43.90
CA HIS A 240 -17.88 139.95 45.11
C HIS A 240 -16.93 140.04 46.31
N ARG A 241 -16.04 139.07 46.50
CA ARG A 241 -15.00 139.11 47.54
C ARG A 241 -14.09 140.33 47.36
N ILE A 242 -13.64 140.62 46.14
CA ILE A 242 -12.87 141.83 45.83
C ILE A 242 -13.69 143.10 46.12
N MET A 243 -14.99 143.09 45.78
CA MET A 243 -15.88 144.24 46.03
C MET A 243 -16.14 144.46 47.52
N ILE A 244 -16.28 143.40 48.32
CA ILE A 244 -16.41 143.46 49.78
C ILE A 244 -15.08 143.91 50.41
N GLN A 245 -13.94 143.40 49.94
CA GLN A 245 -12.62 143.90 50.36
C GLN A 245 -12.46 145.39 50.05
N LYS A 246 -12.94 145.85 48.88
CA LYS A 246 -12.96 147.29 48.53
C LYS A 246 -13.94 148.10 49.38
N LYS A 247 -15.08 147.53 49.79
CA LYS A 247 -16.07 148.20 50.66
C LYS A 247 -15.66 148.22 52.14
N LEU A 248 -14.80 147.31 52.59
CA LEU A 248 -14.18 147.34 53.91
C LEU A 248 -12.97 148.29 54.00
N ALA A 249 -12.43 148.75 52.86
CA ALA A 249 -11.25 149.62 52.81
C ALA A 249 -11.56 151.14 52.80
N ILE A 250 -12.84 151.54 52.89
CA ILE A 250 -13.27 152.95 52.91
C ILE A 250 -14.10 153.18 54.19
N ASN A 251 -13.46 153.00 55.35
CA ASN A 251 -13.76 153.69 56.61
C ASN A 251 -12.87 153.09 57.71
N GLN A 252 -11.97 153.93 58.21
CA GLN A 252 -11.10 153.82 59.39
C GLN A 252 -9.61 153.50 59.16
N ASP A 253 -8.87 154.46 59.70
CA ASP A 253 -7.44 154.66 59.89
C ASP A 253 -6.76 153.65 60.85
N PRO A 254 -5.42 153.69 60.99
CA PRO A 254 -4.59 152.51 61.22
C PRO A 254 -4.17 152.31 62.68
N ILE A 255 -4.18 151.05 63.16
CA ILE A 255 -3.44 150.63 64.37
C ILE A 255 -2.83 149.23 64.15
N MET A 256 -1.58 149.13 64.61
CA MET A 256 -0.57 148.09 64.45
C MET A 256 -0.82 146.76 65.20
N MET A 257 -0.01 145.77 64.77
CA MET A 257 0.61 144.67 65.54
C MET A 257 -0.09 143.30 65.67
N THR A 258 0.61 142.33 65.09
CA THR A 258 1.04 141.01 65.63
C THR A 258 0.23 139.72 65.42
N ARG A 259 1.04 138.70 65.03
CA ARG A 259 1.02 137.25 65.35
C ARG A 259 0.34 136.25 64.39
N ASN A 260 1.22 135.41 63.79
CA ASN A 260 1.30 133.92 63.84
C ASN A 260 -0.02 133.13 63.96
N SER A 261 -0.29 132.08 63.18
CA SER A 261 0.51 130.84 63.01
C SER A 261 0.20 130.19 61.64
N ASN A 262 1.18 129.80 60.82
CA ASN A 262 1.95 128.55 60.89
C ASN A 262 1.09 127.28 61.09
N LEU A 263 0.88 126.52 60.00
CA LEU A 263 0.83 125.06 60.01
C LEU A 263 1.31 124.56 58.64
N GLN A 264 2.62 124.48 58.57
CA GLN A 264 3.40 123.59 57.75
C GLN A 264 3.16 122.15 58.24
N SER A 265 2.91 121.22 57.31
CA SER A 265 3.31 119.80 57.32
C SER A 265 2.97 119.25 55.92
N GLN A 266 3.95 119.00 55.06
CA GLN A 266 4.68 117.72 54.94
C GLN A 266 3.72 116.56 54.62
N GLU A 267 3.76 116.05 53.39
CA GLU A 267 4.62 114.91 53.00
C GLU A 267 4.34 113.68 53.84
N ILE A 268 3.96 112.58 53.18
CA ILE A 268 4.67 111.30 53.24
C ILE A 268 4.26 110.50 52.00
N ALA A 269 5.29 110.07 51.29
CA ALA A 269 5.26 109.09 50.23
C ALA A 269 5.05 107.67 50.77
N SER A 270 4.59 106.76 49.90
CA SER A 270 4.81 105.31 49.94
C SER A 270 4.18 104.58 51.15
N SER A 271 3.85 103.29 51.17
CA SER A 271 4.25 102.15 50.35
C SER A 271 3.40 100.95 50.79
N ASN A 272 3.22 99.98 49.88
CA ASN A 272 3.29 98.53 50.13
C ASN A 272 2.18 97.83 50.95
N GLU A 273 1.46 96.90 50.31
CA GLU A 273 1.66 95.43 50.34
C GLU A 273 0.98 94.78 51.56
N VAL A 274 -0.08 93.98 51.40
CA VAL A 274 -0.09 92.51 51.13
C VAL A 274 -0.66 91.78 52.35
N SER A 275 -1.54 90.81 52.08
CA SER A 275 -1.95 89.67 52.92
C SER A 275 -2.96 89.97 54.05
N GLN A 276 -3.99 89.14 54.32
CA GLN A 276 -4.04 87.67 54.27
C GLN A 276 -5.49 87.14 54.48
N GLN A 277 -5.84 86.03 53.80
CA GLN A 277 -6.57 84.81 54.29
C GLN A 277 -7.97 84.94 54.95
N MET A 278 -8.97 84.05 54.86
CA MET A 278 -9.20 82.65 54.44
C MET A 278 -10.73 82.51 54.15
N ASN A 279 -11.19 81.87 53.08
CA ASN A 279 -11.47 80.43 52.86
C ASN A 279 -12.77 79.84 53.50
N LEU A 280 -13.62 79.30 52.61
CA LEU A 280 -14.62 78.21 52.76
C LEU A 280 -15.85 78.39 53.68
N GLN A 281 -17.05 78.52 53.08
CA GLN A 281 -18.10 77.48 53.03
C GLN A 281 -19.47 78.04 52.63
N ASN A 282 -20.07 77.38 51.63
CA ASN A 282 -21.45 76.90 51.55
C ASN A 282 -22.61 77.61 52.28
N LYS A 283 -23.73 77.57 51.55
CA LYS A 283 -25.15 77.58 51.98
C LYS A 283 -25.87 78.93 52.00
N GLN A 284 -26.77 79.02 51.01
CA GLN A 284 -28.22 79.19 51.19
C GLN A 284 -28.77 80.48 51.82
N LYS A 285 -29.83 80.97 51.15
CA LYS A 285 -30.89 81.88 51.60
C LYS A 285 -30.63 83.38 51.44
N LEU A 286 -31.21 83.93 50.37
CA LEU A 286 -32.04 85.13 50.49
C LEU A 286 -33.48 84.71 50.23
N ALA A 287 -34.27 84.98 51.25
CA ALA A 287 -35.66 84.64 51.42
C ALA A 287 -36.55 85.84 51.10
N GLU A 288 -37.75 85.52 50.64
CA GLU A 288 -39.04 86.08 51.09
C GLU A 288 -39.36 87.57 50.88
N ILE A 289 -40.45 87.82 50.11
CA ILE A 289 -41.66 88.51 50.60
C ILE A 289 -42.89 87.94 49.85
N SER A 290 -43.81 87.26 50.55
CA SER A 290 -45.27 87.46 50.43
C SER A 290 -46.06 86.58 51.41
N SER A 291 -46.30 87.15 52.59
CA SER A 291 -47.44 87.05 53.52
C SER A 291 -48.54 85.97 53.39
N ASN A 292 -48.65 85.18 54.47
CA ASN A 292 -49.78 85.02 55.42
C ASN A 292 -51.24 84.90 54.92
N ASN A 293 -51.89 83.76 55.21
CA ASN A 293 -52.89 83.62 56.30
C ASN A 293 -53.63 82.27 56.29
N SER A 294 -53.99 81.79 57.50
CA SER A 294 -55.19 80.97 57.87
C SER A 294 -55.01 79.48 58.22
N THR A 295 -55.02 79.22 59.53
CA THR A 295 -55.71 78.14 60.30
C THR A 295 -55.47 76.64 60.00
N PRO A 296 -55.18 75.82 61.04
CA PRO A 296 -55.04 74.37 60.90
C PRO A 296 -56.39 73.67 61.01
N ARG A 297 -56.76 72.88 60.00
CA ARG A 297 -57.83 71.88 60.08
C ARG A 297 -57.26 70.50 59.76
N THR A 298 -57.41 69.62 60.74
CA THR A 298 -57.02 68.22 60.81
C THR A 298 -57.41 67.39 59.59
N TYR A 299 -56.43 66.75 58.93
CA TYR A 299 -56.64 65.55 58.10
C TYR A 299 -55.43 64.61 58.19
N LYS A 300 -55.39 63.78 59.25
CA LYS A 300 -54.52 62.60 59.38
C LYS A 300 -54.99 61.47 58.45
N GLY A 301 -54.71 61.56 57.16
CA GLY A 301 -55.07 60.47 56.24
C GLY A 301 -54.45 60.53 54.84
N LYS A 302 -53.93 61.67 54.41
CA LYS A 302 -53.23 61.78 53.11
C LYS A 302 -51.73 61.56 53.18
N ASP A 303 -51.08 61.92 54.28
CA ASP A 303 -49.62 61.76 54.42
C ASP A 303 -49.20 60.30 54.61
N GLU A 304 -50.00 59.49 55.32
CA GLU A 304 -49.75 58.04 55.45
C GLU A 304 -49.90 57.31 54.10
N MET A 305 -50.80 57.78 53.24
CA MET A 305 -51.03 57.22 51.91
C MET A 305 -49.90 57.58 50.94
N LEU A 306 -49.38 58.82 51.02
CA LEU A 306 -48.22 59.24 50.23
C LEU A 306 -46.94 58.56 50.69
N GLN A 307 -46.80 58.32 52.00
CA GLN A 307 -45.67 57.59 52.57
C GLN A 307 -45.73 56.10 52.21
N GLN A 308 -46.91 55.47 52.21
CA GLN A 308 -47.12 54.11 51.70
C GLN A 308 -46.84 54.00 50.19
N MET A 309 -47.23 55.00 49.39
CA MET A 309 -46.98 55.00 47.96
C MET A 309 -45.50 55.13 47.63
N ASN A 310 -44.77 55.99 48.35
CA ASN A 310 -43.31 56.09 48.21
C ASN A 310 -42.59 54.82 48.69
N GLN A 311 -43.07 54.17 49.76
CA GLN A 311 -42.55 52.88 50.20
C GLN A 311 -42.76 51.80 49.14
N GLN A 312 -43.95 51.75 48.52
CA GLN A 312 -44.24 50.83 47.43
C GLN A 312 -43.37 51.07 46.19
N VAL A 313 -43.11 52.33 45.82
CA VAL A 313 -42.23 52.64 44.68
C VAL A 313 -40.80 52.16 44.97
N GLN A 314 -40.29 52.38 46.19
CA GLN A 314 -38.97 51.88 46.59
C GLN A 314 -38.90 50.34 46.59
N ASP A 315 -39.96 49.68 47.05
CA ASP A 315 -40.06 48.21 47.02
C ASP A 315 -40.13 47.67 45.58
N ILE A 316 -40.82 48.37 44.68
CA ILE A 316 -40.88 48.03 43.25
C ILE A 316 -39.51 48.22 42.58
N GLU A 317 -38.81 49.32 42.85
CA GLU A 317 -37.47 49.55 42.32
C GLU A 317 -36.47 48.52 42.83
N LYS A 318 -36.57 48.12 44.10
CA LYS A 318 -35.73 47.08 44.68
C LYS A 318 -36.01 45.72 44.03
N ARG A 319 -37.29 45.35 43.87
CA ARG A 319 -37.68 44.12 43.15
C ARG A 319 -37.24 44.13 41.70
N LYS A 320 -37.28 45.28 41.02
CA LYS A 320 -36.81 45.40 39.63
C LYS A 320 -35.31 45.16 39.53
N LYS A 321 -34.51 45.74 40.43
CA LYS A 321 -33.06 45.46 40.51
C LYS A 321 -32.76 44.00 40.82
N ASP A 322 -33.53 43.37 41.70
CA ASP A 322 -33.37 41.94 42.02
C ASP A 322 -33.75 41.05 40.83
N ILE A 323 -34.76 41.42 40.05
CA ILE A 323 -35.15 40.72 38.82
C ILE A 323 -34.07 40.88 37.74
N ASP A 324 -33.57 42.08 37.52
CA ASP A 324 -32.51 42.36 36.54
C ASP A 324 -31.20 41.61 36.92
N GLN A 325 -30.86 41.55 38.21
CA GLN A 325 -29.72 40.76 38.69
C GLN A 325 -29.94 39.26 38.51
N ARG A 326 -31.14 38.73 38.78
CA ARG A 326 -31.46 37.32 38.52
C ARG A 326 -31.42 36.99 37.04
N GLN A 327 -31.99 37.84 36.18
CA GLN A 327 -31.96 37.63 34.73
C GLN A 327 -30.54 37.64 34.17
N ASN A 328 -29.68 38.54 34.65
CA ASN A 328 -28.26 38.53 34.29
C ASN A 328 -27.53 37.29 34.83
N GLN A 329 -27.81 36.85 36.05
CA GLN A 329 -27.22 35.61 36.58
C GLN A 329 -27.68 34.37 35.80
N THR A 330 -28.96 34.28 35.43
CA THR A 330 -29.49 33.18 34.61
C THR A 330 -28.89 33.19 33.21
N GLN A 331 -28.76 34.35 32.55
CA GLN A 331 -28.08 34.43 31.25
C GLN A 331 -26.60 34.02 31.32
N ILE A 332 -25.89 34.40 32.38
CA ILE A 332 -24.49 34.00 32.57
C ILE A 332 -24.40 32.49 32.82
N GLN A 333 -25.32 31.90 33.59
CA GLN A 333 -25.40 30.46 33.79
C GLN A 333 -25.71 29.70 32.49
N ASP A 334 -26.72 30.14 31.73
CA ASP A 334 -27.11 29.53 30.47
C ASP A 334 -25.98 29.61 29.42
N GLN A 335 -25.23 30.73 29.39
CA GLN A 335 -24.05 30.87 28.52
C GLN A 335 -22.89 29.98 28.95
N GLN A 336 -22.66 29.81 30.26
CA GLN A 336 -21.63 28.91 30.78
C GLN A 336 -21.98 27.43 30.51
N GLU A 337 -23.25 27.06 30.66
CA GLU A 337 -23.74 25.70 30.42
C GLU A 337 -23.71 25.35 28.93
N ALA A 338 -24.05 26.28 28.04
CA ALA A 338 -23.91 26.12 26.59
C ALA A 338 -22.44 25.98 26.14
N LEU A 339 -21.51 26.71 26.77
CA LEU A 339 -20.07 26.57 26.49
C LEU A 339 -19.52 25.20 26.95
N LEU A 340 -19.98 24.69 28.09
CA LEU A 340 -19.61 23.36 28.59
C LEU A 340 -20.19 22.23 27.72
N LEU A 341 -21.39 22.42 27.15
CA LEU A 341 -21.99 21.43 26.25
C LEU A 341 -21.23 21.34 24.91
N ASN A 342 -20.83 22.48 24.33
CA ASN A 342 -20.07 22.53 23.08
C ASN A 342 -18.64 21.97 23.22
N GLN A 343 -17.94 22.28 24.30
CA GLN A 343 -16.58 21.74 24.53
C GLN A 343 -16.58 20.21 24.68
N ASN A 344 -17.64 19.61 25.24
CA ASN A 344 -17.76 18.17 25.37
C ASN A 344 -18.11 17.47 24.04
N GLN A 345 -18.88 18.12 23.16
CA GLN A 345 -19.21 17.55 21.84
C GLN A 345 -18.00 17.59 20.89
N ASP A 346 -17.23 18.68 20.88
CA ASP A 346 -16.02 18.78 20.06
C ASP A 346 -14.92 17.81 20.54
N GLY A 347 -14.79 17.62 21.85
CA GLY A 347 -13.90 16.62 22.43
C GLY A 347 -14.29 15.17 22.08
N ALA A 348 -15.59 14.87 22.06
CA ALA A 348 -16.08 13.54 21.68
C ALA A 348 -15.89 13.27 20.17
N ASN A 349 -16.13 14.27 19.33
CA ASN A 349 -15.96 14.17 17.88
C ASN A 349 -14.50 14.00 17.48
N THR A 350 -13.59 14.76 18.10
CA THR A 350 -12.14 14.62 17.87
C THR A 350 -11.62 13.26 18.33
N LYS A 351 -12.07 12.76 19.49
CA LYS A 351 -11.72 11.41 19.97
C LYS A 351 -12.20 10.30 19.04
N ASN A 352 -13.42 10.41 18.52
CA ASN A 352 -13.97 9.45 17.55
C ASN A 352 -13.22 9.49 16.21
N LEU A 353 -12.81 10.67 15.75
CA LEU A 353 -12.01 10.81 14.54
C LEU A 353 -10.62 10.16 14.71
N LEU A 354 -9.93 10.45 15.81
CA LEU A 354 -8.65 9.83 16.17
C LEU A 354 -8.75 8.31 16.29
N GLN A 355 -9.85 7.79 16.83
CA GLN A 355 -10.10 6.36 16.94
C GLN A 355 -10.24 5.70 15.55
N ARG A 356 -10.99 6.34 14.63
CA ARG A 356 -11.14 5.84 13.25
C ARG A 356 -9.81 5.88 12.48
N ASP A 357 -9.02 6.93 12.65
CA ASP A 357 -7.70 7.02 12.04
C ASP A 357 -6.78 5.90 12.57
N MET A 358 -6.81 5.64 13.88
CA MET A 358 -6.04 4.56 14.50
C MET A 358 -6.44 3.18 13.93
N GLU A 359 -7.74 2.90 13.85
CA GLU A 359 -8.28 1.66 13.28
C GLU A 359 -7.91 1.50 11.80
N TYR A 360 -7.91 2.60 11.04
CA TYR A 360 -7.48 2.62 9.65
C TYR A 360 -5.99 2.25 9.51
N TYR A 361 -5.11 2.85 10.33
CA TYR A 361 -3.69 2.52 10.31
C TYR A 361 -3.41 1.08 10.75
N GLU A 362 -4.13 0.55 11.74
CA GLU A 362 -4.02 -0.86 12.13
C GLU A 362 -4.45 -1.81 11.00
N MET A 363 -5.55 -1.48 10.30
CA MET A 363 -6.03 -2.28 9.17
C MET A 363 -5.04 -2.26 8.01
N GLU A 364 -4.48 -1.09 7.69
CA GLU A 364 -3.48 -0.96 6.64
C GLU A 364 -2.17 -1.67 7.01
N GLN A 365 -1.76 -1.63 8.28
CA GLN A 365 -0.64 -2.44 8.78
C GLN A 365 -0.88 -3.94 8.60
N LYS A 366 -2.07 -4.44 8.96
CA LYS A 366 -2.44 -5.86 8.75
C LYS A 366 -2.39 -6.24 7.27
N ARG A 367 -2.90 -5.37 6.40
CA ARG A 367 -2.88 -5.57 4.94
C ARG A 367 -1.45 -5.61 4.39
N MET A 368 -0.58 -4.70 4.84
CA MET A 368 0.84 -4.71 4.49
C MET A 368 1.53 -5.98 4.97
N LEU A 369 1.25 -6.42 6.20
CA LEU A 369 1.83 -7.64 6.77
C LEU A 369 1.44 -8.89 5.96
N GLN A 370 0.17 -8.99 5.56
CA GLN A 370 -0.33 -10.06 4.70
C GLN A 370 0.37 -10.05 3.33
N LYS A 371 0.60 -8.86 2.75
CA LYS A 371 1.34 -8.71 1.49
C LYS A 371 2.80 -9.13 1.62
N ILE A 372 3.46 -8.76 2.73
CA ILE A 372 4.84 -9.18 3.04
C ILE A 372 4.91 -10.71 3.18
N MET A 373 3.95 -11.32 3.90
CA MET A 373 3.88 -12.78 4.02
C MET A 373 3.73 -13.47 2.65
N GLY A 374 2.83 -12.96 1.80
CA GLY A 374 2.64 -13.50 0.44
C GLY A 374 3.92 -13.41 -0.40
N LEU A 375 4.62 -12.26 -0.36
CA LEU A 375 5.89 -12.08 -1.05
C LEU A 375 6.98 -13.00 -0.48
N THR A 376 7.01 -13.22 0.84
CA THR A 376 8.00 -14.10 1.48
C THR A 376 7.83 -15.55 1.04
N THR A 377 6.59 -16.04 0.94
CA THR A 377 6.29 -17.38 0.41
C THR A 377 6.72 -17.54 -1.05
N GLN A 378 6.41 -16.55 -1.91
CA GLN A 378 6.85 -16.56 -3.31
C GLN A 378 8.38 -16.59 -3.43
N LEU A 379 9.09 -15.84 -2.59
CA LEU A 379 10.56 -15.81 -2.57
C LEU A 379 11.14 -17.17 -2.16
N GLU A 380 10.51 -17.88 -1.23
CA GLU A 380 10.92 -19.21 -0.81
C GLU A 380 10.69 -20.26 -1.90
N ASP A 381 9.59 -20.16 -2.65
CA ASP A 381 9.32 -21.05 -3.79
C ASP A 381 10.33 -20.82 -4.92
N ILE A 382 10.67 -19.56 -5.23
CA ILE A 382 11.73 -19.22 -6.21
C ILE A 382 13.09 -19.79 -5.76
N LYS A 383 13.42 -19.72 -4.45
CA LYS A 383 14.65 -20.32 -3.92
C LYS A 383 14.67 -21.84 -4.10
N LYS A 384 13.56 -22.53 -3.80
CA LYS A 384 13.45 -23.98 -4.03
C LYS A 384 13.61 -24.34 -5.50
N GLU A 385 13.02 -23.57 -6.41
CA GLU A 385 13.14 -23.82 -7.84
C GLU A 385 14.56 -23.55 -8.35
N SER A 386 15.19 -22.46 -7.92
CA SER A 386 16.60 -22.17 -8.19
C SER A 386 17.53 -23.30 -7.71
N GLN A 387 17.27 -23.88 -6.55
CA GLN A 387 18.01 -25.06 -6.06
C GLN A 387 17.81 -26.30 -6.94
N LYS A 388 16.61 -26.54 -7.50
CA LYS A 388 16.37 -27.61 -8.47
C LYS A 388 17.19 -27.42 -9.74
N TYR A 389 17.18 -26.21 -10.30
CA TYR A 389 18.00 -25.88 -11.49
C TYR A 389 19.49 -26.03 -11.21
N LYS A 390 19.96 -25.63 -10.03
CA LYS A 390 21.36 -25.84 -9.62
C LYS A 390 21.74 -27.32 -9.61
N LYS A 391 20.91 -28.19 -9.03
CA LYS A 391 21.13 -29.65 -9.03
C LYS A 391 21.16 -30.22 -10.46
N MET A 392 20.20 -29.83 -11.31
CA MET A 392 20.16 -30.23 -12.71
C MET A 392 21.42 -29.79 -13.48
N TRP A 393 21.88 -28.56 -13.24
CA TRP A 393 23.10 -28.04 -13.84
C TRP A 393 24.33 -28.83 -13.41
N ASP A 394 24.46 -29.12 -12.11
CA ASP A 394 25.53 -29.95 -11.58
C ASP A 394 25.50 -31.37 -12.18
N ASP A 395 24.32 -31.95 -12.38
CA ASP A 395 24.14 -33.25 -13.04
C ASP A 395 24.56 -33.23 -14.52
N VAL A 396 24.20 -32.17 -15.26
CA VAL A 396 24.65 -31.97 -16.66
C VAL A 396 26.17 -31.83 -16.71
N LYS A 397 26.74 -30.99 -15.85
CA LYS A 397 28.20 -30.79 -15.74
C LYS A 397 28.94 -32.10 -15.42
N ASN A 398 28.38 -32.92 -14.53
CA ASN A 398 28.93 -34.23 -14.19
C ASN A 398 28.78 -35.25 -15.33
N ARG A 399 27.74 -35.16 -16.15
CA ARG A 399 27.59 -35.97 -17.37
C ARG A 399 28.59 -35.57 -18.45
N MET A 400 28.80 -34.27 -18.68
CA MET A 400 29.80 -33.77 -19.63
C MET A 400 31.20 -34.22 -19.22
N LYS A 401 31.59 -34.07 -17.94
CA LYS A 401 32.88 -34.58 -17.44
C LYS A 401 33.06 -36.08 -17.66
N ARG A 402 31.99 -36.88 -17.50
CA ARG A 402 32.03 -38.32 -17.78
C ARG A 402 32.16 -38.62 -19.28
N GLY A 403 31.48 -37.85 -20.13
CA GLY A 403 31.62 -37.92 -21.59
C GLY A 403 33.04 -37.61 -22.05
N ASP A 404 33.63 -36.52 -21.55
CA ASP A 404 35.01 -36.13 -21.84
C ASP A 404 36.02 -37.20 -21.40
N GLN A 405 35.80 -37.83 -20.24
CA GLN A 405 36.62 -38.95 -19.75
C GLN A 405 36.49 -40.19 -20.66
N GLN A 406 35.29 -40.52 -21.12
CA GLN A 406 35.09 -41.62 -22.06
C GLN A 406 35.78 -41.35 -23.39
N GLN A 407 35.66 -40.13 -23.93
CA GLN A 407 36.31 -39.74 -25.17
C GLN A 407 37.83 -39.79 -25.06
N LYS A 408 38.38 -39.32 -23.93
CA LYS A 408 39.82 -39.43 -23.63
C LYS A 408 40.27 -40.90 -23.53
N TYR A 409 39.49 -41.75 -22.87
CA TYR A 409 39.77 -43.19 -22.81
C TYR A 409 39.79 -43.84 -24.20
N TYR A 410 38.84 -43.50 -25.08
CA TYR A 410 38.84 -44.00 -26.47
C TYR A 410 40.04 -43.52 -27.28
N GLN A 411 40.46 -42.26 -27.10
CA GLN A 411 41.67 -41.73 -27.73
C GLN A 411 42.93 -42.44 -27.22
N GLU A 412 43.07 -42.66 -25.91
CA GLU A 412 44.18 -43.43 -25.32
C GLU A 412 44.18 -44.88 -25.83
N MET A 413 43.01 -45.52 -25.93
CA MET A 413 42.85 -46.86 -26.50
C MET A 413 43.28 -46.92 -27.97
N MET A 414 42.85 -45.97 -28.81
CA MET A 414 43.28 -45.88 -30.21
C MET A 414 44.80 -45.68 -30.32
N MET A 415 45.36 -44.76 -29.54
CA MET A 415 46.81 -44.53 -29.50
C MET A 415 47.57 -45.79 -29.12
N MET A 416 47.07 -46.55 -28.14
CA MET A 416 47.71 -47.81 -27.72
C MET A 416 47.63 -48.89 -28.82
N HIS A 417 46.54 -48.96 -29.58
CA HIS A 417 46.41 -49.88 -30.73
C HIS A 417 47.34 -49.50 -31.87
N ILE A 418 47.50 -48.21 -32.15
CA ILE A 418 48.46 -47.70 -33.14
C ILE A 418 49.89 -48.05 -32.70
N TYR A 419 50.21 -47.86 -31.42
CA TYR A 419 51.54 -48.16 -30.87
C TYR A 419 51.86 -49.67 -30.87
N LYS A 420 50.89 -50.53 -30.51
CA LYS A 420 51.05 -51.99 -30.55
C LYS A 420 51.05 -52.56 -31.98
N GLY A 421 50.26 -51.98 -32.88
CA GLY A 421 50.27 -52.32 -34.30
C GLY A 421 51.60 -51.97 -34.98
N GLY A 422 52.26 -50.90 -34.53
CA GLY A 422 53.59 -50.50 -34.98
C GLY A 422 54.74 -51.39 -34.51
N GLN A 423 54.59 -52.12 -33.40
CA GLN A 423 55.62 -53.05 -32.90
C GLN A 423 55.46 -54.50 -33.40
N MET A 424 54.29 -54.87 -33.94
CA MET A 424 54.03 -56.23 -34.43
C MET A 424 54.65 -56.54 -35.81
N GLN A 425 55.23 -55.56 -36.51
CA GLN A 425 55.87 -55.79 -37.81
C GLN A 425 57.38 -56.04 -37.78
N GLN A 426 58.02 -56.11 -36.60
CA GLN A 426 59.48 -56.23 -36.55
C GLN A 426 60.10 -57.39 -35.76
N ASN A 427 59.34 -58.36 -35.24
CA ASN A 427 59.98 -59.56 -34.67
C ASN A 427 59.10 -60.81 -34.84
N GLN A 428 59.30 -61.51 -35.95
CA GLN A 428 59.01 -62.94 -36.03
C GLN A 428 60.23 -63.70 -35.52
N ILE A 429 60.15 -64.21 -34.29
CA ILE A 429 61.00 -65.31 -33.82
C ILE A 429 60.02 -66.39 -33.30
N PRO A 430 60.09 -67.64 -33.81
CA PRO A 430 59.19 -68.70 -33.39
C PRO A 430 59.77 -69.44 -32.17
N GLY A 431 59.01 -69.55 -31.08
CA GLY A 431 59.32 -70.52 -30.04
C GLY A 431 58.69 -70.25 -28.68
N LEU A 432 57.89 -71.24 -28.25
CA LEU A 432 57.52 -71.58 -26.86
C LEU A 432 56.37 -70.84 -26.18
N GLY A 433 55.45 -71.65 -25.66
CA GLY A 433 54.89 -71.46 -24.32
C GLY A 433 53.45 -70.97 -24.24
N MET A 434 52.51 -71.90 -24.32
CA MET A 434 51.13 -71.70 -23.85
C MET A 434 51.09 -71.17 -22.41
N ILE A 435 50.55 -69.96 -22.22
CA ILE A 435 50.00 -69.53 -20.92
C ILE A 435 48.61 -68.94 -21.18
N ARG A 436 47.60 -69.59 -20.61
CA ARG A 436 46.19 -69.19 -20.71
C ARG A 436 45.98 -67.83 -20.07
N ALA A 437 45.44 -66.89 -20.82
CA ALA A 437 44.94 -65.63 -20.31
C ALA A 437 43.68 -65.88 -19.45
N THR A 438 43.79 -65.59 -18.16
CA THR A 438 42.66 -65.47 -17.25
C THR A 438 41.85 -64.21 -17.57
N ASP A 439 40.55 -64.40 -17.72
CA ASP A 439 39.49 -63.41 -17.96
C ASP A 439 39.53 -62.23 -16.94
N PRO A 440 39.65 -60.97 -17.39
CA PRO A 440 39.66 -59.79 -16.51
C PRO A 440 38.27 -59.36 -16.01
N TYR A 441 37.18 -60.09 -16.33
CA TYR A 441 35.81 -59.70 -15.96
C TYR A 441 35.25 -60.33 -14.67
N LYS A 442 36.03 -61.06 -13.86
CA LYS A 442 35.58 -61.49 -12.52
C LYS A 442 35.58 -60.32 -11.52
N LYS A 443 34.57 -59.46 -11.62
CA LYS A 443 34.20 -58.47 -10.59
C LYS A 443 33.72 -59.19 -9.34
N HIS A 444 34.44 -58.99 -8.24
CA HIS A 444 33.99 -59.28 -6.88
C HIS A 444 32.66 -58.58 -6.59
N LYS A 445 31.63 -59.37 -6.27
CA LYS A 445 30.41 -58.89 -5.61
C LYS A 445 30.77 -58.44 -4.20
N ASN A 446 30.91 -57.14 -3.99
CA ASN A 446 30.94 -56.56 -2.65
C ASN A 446 29.54 -56.64 -2.03
N LYS A 447 29.41 -57.48 -1.00
CA LYS A 447 28.38 -57.37 0.04
C LYS A 447 28.72 -56.16 0.89
N LYS A 448 27.82 -55.17 0.94
CA LYS A 448 27.47 -54.29 2.08
C LYS A 448 26.86 -53.00 1.54
N HIS A 449 25.53 -52.94 1.54
CA HIS A 449 24.77 -51.78 1.99
C HIS A 449 23.42 -52.32 2.46
N GLN A 450 23.32 -52.56 3.77
CA GLN A 450 22.06 -52.50 4.49
C GLN A 450 21.61 -51.05 4.40
N LEU A 451 20.55 -50.78 3.62
CA LEU A 451 19.70 -49.64 3.86
C LEU A 451 18.75 -50.08 4.98
N GLN A 452 18.93 -49.46 6.14
CA GLN A 452 17.92 -49.46 7.19
C GLN A 452 16.72 -48.70 6.63
N ASP A 453 15.58 -49.39 6.54
CA ASP A 453 14.27 -48.75 6.52
C ASP A 453 14.08 -48.05 7.86
N SER A 454 14.32 -46.74 7.90
CA SER A 454 13.82 -45.87 8.96
C SER A 454 12.53 -45.22 8.47
N SER A 455 11.46 -46.00 8.45
CA SER A 455 10.09 -45.47 8.48
C SER A 455 9.81 -44.95 9.89
N THR A 456 10.29 -43.74 10.19
CA THR A 456 9.73 -42.95 11.29
C THR A 456 8.41 -42.38 10.81
N GLU A 457 7.33 -43.03 11.24
CA GLU A 457 5.97 -42.52 11.24
C GLU A 457 5.97 -41.16 11.96
N ASN A 458 5.85 -40.08 11.19
CA ASN A 458 5.38 -38.80 11.71
C ASN A 458 3.85 -38.86 11.76
N SER A 459 3.34 -39.46 12.84
CA SER A 459 2.02 -39.12 13.36
C SER A 459 2.16 -37.78 14.10
N PHE A 460 1.72 -36.69 13.49
CA PHE A 460 1.49 -35.45 14.23
C PHE A 460 0.13 -34.87 13.81
N ASN A 461 -0.82 -35.08 14.72
CA ASN A 461 -1.87 -34.17 15.16
C ASN A 461 -2.54 -33.27 14.11
N ASN A 462 -3.77 -33.62 13.76
CA ASN A 462 -4.83 -32.65 13.50
C ASN A 462 -6.05 -33.01 14.35
N ASP A 463 -5.88 -32.83 15.67
CA ASP A 463 -6.96 -32.39 16.54
C ASP A 463 -6.68 -30.91 16.82
N PHE A 464 -7.52 -30.00 16.30
CA PHE A 464 -8.14 -28.90 17.04
C PHE A 464 -8.86 -27.88 16.13
N LEU A 465 -10.02 -27.43 16.63
CA LEU A 465 -10.89 -26.30 16.23
C LEU A 465 -11.96 -26.67 15.19
N THR A 466 -13.19 -26.99 15.60
CA THR A 466 -14.21 -26.15 16.32
C THR A 466 -14.60 -24.90 15.55
#